data_AF-A0A162IKT0-F1
#
_entry.id   AF-A0A162IKT0-F1
#
_cell.length_a   1.000
_cell.length_b   1.000
_cell.length_c   1.000
_cell.angle_alpha   90.00
_cell.angle_beta   90.00
_cell.angle_gamma   90.00
#
_symmetry.space_group_name_H-M   'P 1'
#
loop_
_entity.id
_entity.type
_entity.pdbx_description
1 polymer ?
#
loop_
_entity_poly.entity_id
_entity_poly.type
_entity_poly.pdbx_seq_one_letter_code
_entity_poly.pdbx_strand_id
1 'polypeptide(L)' 'MPVPFEALLPYGIIIGMFGVTGFGLGTLKYFANGHKNPRRAIDTWDKQSTYLTWIKDDFNCEIIIERYALTTDADG' A
#
# COMPACT_ATOMS: atom_id res chain seq x y z
N MET A 1 -33.26 -4.11 35.84
CA MET A 1 -33.72 -5.18 34.93
C MET A 1 -32.52 -5.65 34.11
N PRO A 2 -32.10 -6.93 34.20
CA PRO A 2 -31.00 -7.45 33.38
C PRO A 2 -31.37 -7.37 31.90
N VAL A 3 -30.44 -6.91 31.06
CA VAL A 3 -30.65 -6.79 29.61
C VAL A 3 -30.70 -8.18 28.99
N PRO A 4 -31.73 -8.50 28.18
CA PRO A 4 -31.82 -9.81 27.53
C PRO A 4 -30.70 -9.98 26.50
N PHE A 5 -29.99 -11.11 26.57
CA PHE A 5 -28.86 -11.44 25.69
C PHE A 5 -29.25 -11.47 24.20
N GLU A 6 -30.51 -11.74 23.90
CA GLU A 6 -31.05 -11.74 22.54
C GLU A 6 -30.93 -10.37 21.86
N ALA A 7 -30.98 -9.28 22.63
CA ALA A 7 -30.75 -7.94 22.11
C ALA A 7 -29.27 -7.66 21.79
N LEU A 8 -28.33 -8.45 22.33
CA LEU A 8 -26.89 -8.30 22.12
C LEU A 8 -26.35 -9.15 20.97
N LEU A 9 -27.05 -10.24 20.61
CA LEU A 9 -26.69 -11.10 19.48
C LEU A 9 -26.51 -10.34 18.15
N PRO A 10 -27.44 -9.47 17.70
CA PRO A 10 -27.26 -8.76 16.43
C PRO A 10 -26.04 -7.83 16.46
N TYR A 11 -25.81 -7.13 17.58
CA TYR A 11 -24.64 -6.27 17.73
C TYR A 11 -23.34 -7.07 17.80
N GLY A 12 -23.34 -8.24 18.45
CA GLY A 12 -22.19 -9.14 18.49
C GLY A 12 -21.79 -9.64 17.11
N ILE A 13 -22.76 -9.97 16.25
CA ILE A 13 -22.49 -10.37 14.85
C ILE A 13 -21.90 -9.20 14.07
N ILE A 14 -22.47 -8.00 14.20
CA ILE A 14 -21.97 -6.79 13.54
C ILE A 14 -20.52 -6.53 13.95
N ILE A 15 -20.24 -6.51 15.26
CA ILE A 15 -18.88 -6.30 15.79
C ILE A 15 -17.94 -7.40 15.28
N GLY A 16 -18.40 -8.65 15.25
CA GLY A 16 -17.62 -9.78 14.75
C GLY A 16 -17.26 -9.62 13.27
N MET A 17 -18.24 -9.30 12.41
CA MET A 17 -18.01 -9.11 10.98
C MET A 17 -17.07 -7.92 10.71
N PHE A 18 -17.35 -6.76 11.32
CA PHE A 18 -16.49 -5.58 11.16
C PHE A 18 -15.08 -5.81 11.73
N GLY A 19 -14.96 -6.54 12.83
CA GLY A 19 -13.68 -6.93 13.41
C GLY A 19 -12.88 -7.84 12.48
N VAL A 20 -13.50 -8.90 11.95
CA VAL A 20 -12.85 -9.84 11.03
C VAL A 20 -12.44 -9.14 9.73
N THR A 21 -13.30 -8.32 9.14
CA THR A 21 -12.98 -7.59 7.91
C THR A 21 -11.86 -6.56 8.13
N GLY A 22 -11.92 -5.78 9.22
CA GLY A 22 -10.90 -4.77 9.53
C GLY A 22 -9.53 -5.40 9.78
N PHE A 23 -9.49 -6.50 10.53
CA PHE A 23 -8.27 -7.26 10.77
C PHE A 23 -7.75 -7.92 9.49
N GLY A 24 -8.63 -8.57 8.72
CA GLY A 24 -8.26 -9.25 7.47
C GLY A 24 -7.64 -8.30 6.44
N LEU A 25 -8.21 -7.12 6.24
CA LEU A 25 -7.61 -6.13 5.31
C LEU A 25 -6.30 -5.55 5.84
N GLY A 26 -6.16 -5.40 7.16
CA GLY A 26 -4.94 -4.92 7.78
C GLY A 26 -3.77 -5.91 7.62
N THR A 27 -4.01 -7.19 7.89
CA THR A 27 -3.00 -8.24 7.78
C THR A 27 -2.57 -8.45 6.33
N LEU A 28 -3.51 -8.50 5.38
CA LEU A 28 -3.19 -8.62 3.96
C LEU A 28 -2.27 -7.48 3.47
N LYS A 29 -2.56 -6.24 3.86
CA LYS A 29 -1.71 -5.08 3.52
C LYS A 29 -0.33 -5.13 4.17
N TYR A 30 -0.24 -5.66 5.39
CA TYR A 30 1.04 -5.84 6.07
C TYR A 30 1.94 -6.86 5.35
N PHE A 31 1.36 -7.98 4.92
CA PHE A 31 2.10 -8.98 4.14
C PHE A 31 2.48 -8.47 2.75
N ALA A 32 1.57 -7.79 2.05
CA ALA A 32 1.85 -7.20 0.75
C ALA A 32 2.99 -6.17 0.78
N ASN A 33 3.15 -5.47 1.91
CA ASN A 33 4.21 -4.48 2.11
C ASN A 33 5.51 -5.07 2.69
N GLY A 34 5.71 -6.39 2.57
CA GLY A 34 6.93 -7.05 3.03
C GLY A 34 7.11 -7.00 4.54
N HIS A 35 6.01 -7.16 5.29
CA HIS A 35 5.97 -7.07 6.76
C HIS A 35 6.28 -5.66 7.30
N LYS A 36 5.99 -4.63 6.51
CA LYS A 36 6.09 -3.24 6.94
C LYS A 36 4.71 -2.62 7.04
N ASN A 37 4.55 -1.73 8.01
CA ASN A 37 3.30 -0.99 8.16
C ASN A 37 3.02 -0.16 6.91
N PRO A 38 1.79 -0.21 6.36
CA PRO A 38 1.44 0.56 5.18
C PRO A 38 1.51 2.06 5.47
N ARG A 39 2.23 2.79 4.62
CA ARG A 39 2.30 4.26 4.69
C ARG A 39 0.93 4.83 4.30
N ARG A 40 0.43 5.79 5.08
CA ARG A 40 -0.83 6.50 4.85
C ARG A 40 -0.53 7.96 4.53
N ALA A 41 -1.45 8.63 3.83
CA ALA A 41 -1.32 10.03 3.43
C ALA A 41 -0.04 10.35 2.62
N ILE A 42 0.27 9.50 1.63
CA ILE A 42 1.42 9.65 0.73
C ILE A 42 1.21 10.91 -0.13
N ASP A 43 2.07 11.90 0.07
CA ASP A 43 2.06 13.15 -0.68
C ASP A 43 2.80 13.02 -2.02
N THR A 44 2.74 14.07 -2.84
CA THR A 44 3.40 14.06 -4.16
C THR A 44 4.91 13.85 -4.04
N TRP A 45 5.53 14.34 -2.97
CA TRP A 45 6.97 14.17 -2.71
C TRP A 45 7.34 12.74 -2.33
N ASP A 46 6.53 12.06 -1.52
CA ASP A 46 6.71 10.65 -1.18
C ASP A 46 6.58 9.74 -2.41
N LYS A 47 5.70 10.09 -3.35
CA LYS A 47 5.61 9.38 -4.63
C LYS A 47 6.89 9.56 -5.44
N GLN A 48 7.37 10.79 -5.58
CA GLN A 48 8.63 11.10 -6.28
C GLN A 48 9.85 10.40 -5.67
N SER A 49 9.99 10.43 -4.35
CA SER A 49 11.09 9.75 -3.66
C SER A 49 11.06 8.23 -3.83
N THR A 50 9.87 7.62 -3.97
CA THR A 50 9.74 6.21 -4.33
C THR A 50 10.33 5.96 -5.71
N TYR A 51 10.00 6.76 -6.74
CA TYR A 51 10.57 6.62 -8.10
C TYR A 51 12.09 6.84 -8.14
N LEU A 52 12.61 7.80 -7.37
CA LEU A 52 14.05 8.08 -7.32
C LEU A 52 14.87 6.94 -6.72
N THR A 53 14.32 6.16 -5.78
CA THR A 53 15.00 4.98 -5.23
C THR A 53 15.12 3.88 -6.28
N TRP A 54 14.05 3.59 -7.02
CA TRP A 54 14.09 2.59 -8.10
C TRP A 54 15.09 2.97 -9.20
N ILE A 55 15.12 4.25 -9.60
CA ILE A 55 16.10 4.75 -10.57
C ILE A 55 17.55 4.58 -10.07
N LYS A 56 17.80 4.74 -8.77
CA LYS A 56 19.14 4.58 -8.18
C LYS A 56 19.60 3.13 -8.10
N ASP A 57 18.68 2.21 -7.88
CA ASP A 57 18.97 0.77 -7.84
C ASP A 57 19.08 0.17 -9.26
N ASP A 58 18.46 0.80 -10.27
CA ASP A 58 18.55 0.44 -11.69
C ASP A 58 19.79 1.02 -12.42
N PHE A 59 20.56 1.94 -11.82
CA PHE A 59 21.78 2.50 -12.43
C PHE A 59 22.95 1.49 -12.52
N ASN A 60 22.78 0.24 -12.07
CA ASN A 60 23.66 -0.88 -12.40
C ASN A 60 23.23 -1.66 -13.68
N CYS A 61 22.16 -1.25 -14.35
CA CYS A 61 21.78 -1.76 -15.67
C CYS A 61 22.29 -0.82 -16.77
N GLU A 62 23.50 -1.09 -17.25
CA GLU A 62 24.25 -0.42 -18.33
C GLU A 62 23.49 -0.23 -19.68
N ILE A 63 22.21 -0.60 -19.77
CA ILE A 63 21.40 -0.59 -21.00
C ILE A 63 20.35 0.55 -21.05
N ILE A 64 19.94 1.12 -19.92
CA ILE A 64 18.79 2.05 -19.91
C ILE A 64 19.18 3.50 -20.29
N ILE A 65 20.41 3.95 -20.03
CA ILE A 65 20.85 5.32 -20.36
C ILE A 65 21.01 5.53 -21.87
N GLU A 66 21.53 4.56 -22.64
CA GLU A 66 21.59 4.66 -24.11
C GLU A 66 20.20 4.81 -24.74
N ARG A 67 19.21 4.11 -24.18
CA ARG A 67 17.85 4.13 -24.73
C ARG A 67 17.09 5.41 -24.41
N TYR A 68 17.43 6.09 -23.31
CA TYR A 68 16.83 7.38 -22.95
C TYR A 68 17.47 8.55 -23.71
N ALA A 69 18.79 8.53 -23.92
CA ALA A 69 19.50 9.54 -24.71
C ALA A 69 19.02 9.59 -26.18
N LEU A 70 18.73 8.44 -26.79
CA LEU A 70 18.22 8.40 -28.17
C LEU A 70 16.77 8.88 -28.32
N THR A 71 16.01 8.98 -27.23
CA THR A 71 14.62 9.49 -27.28
C THR A 71 14.55 11.00 -27.10
N THR A 72 15.50 11.61 -26.38
CA THR A 72 15.51 13.07 -26.18
C THR A 72 15.99 13.85 -27.39
N ASP A 73 16.65 13.17 -28.34
CA ASP A 73 17.19 13.76 -29.57
C ASP A 73 16.21 13.64 -30.75
N ALA A 74 15.13 12.86 -30.59
CA ALA A 74 14.08 12.66 -31.58
C ALA A 74 12.91 13.65 -31.45
N ASP A 75 12.94 14.50 -30.41
CA ASP A 75 11.89 15.46 -30.08
C ASP A 75 12.22 16.89 -30.57
N GLY A 76 13.08 17.01 -31.60
CA GLY A 76 13.39 18.26 -32.29
C GLY A 76 12.32 18.69 -33.29
#